data_AF-A0A0C3L3Y6-F1
#
_entry.id   AF-A0A0C3L3Y6-F1
#
_cell.length_a   1.000
_cell.length_b   1.000
_cell.length_c   1.000
_cell.angle_alpha   90.00
_cell.angle_beta   90.00
_cell.angle_gamma   90.00
#
_symmetry.space_group_name_H-M   'P 1'
#
loop_
_entity.id
_entity.type
_entity.pdbx_description
1 polymer ?
#
loop_
_entity_poly.entity_id
_entity_poly.type
_entity_poly.pdbx_seq_one_letter_code
_entity_poly.pdbx_strand_id
1 'polypeptide(L)'
;MGTNALTIPEILGTILDYTTPPTLASAARVSKAWSAIALDKLWSDYDVKVIHLLQILPLYLTGFPYSNWRLLRTPTNEEWNRFYS
;
A
#
# COMPACT_ATOMS: atom_id res chain seq x y z
N MET A 1 11.35 -23.65 -24.78
CA MET A 1 11.13 -23.15 -23.41
C MET A 1 9.86 -22.33 -23.43
N GLY A 2 8.75 -22.85 -22.89
CA GLY A 2 7.50 -22.09 -22.82
C GLY A 2 7.64 -21.01 -21.75
N THR A 3 7.47 -19.75 -22.13
CA THR A 3 7.36 -18.66 -21.18
C THR A 3 6.02 -18.82 -20.45
N ASN A 4 6.07 -19.10 -19.14
CA ASN A 4 4.85 -19.18 -18.34
C ASN A 4 4.21 -17.79 -18.34
N ALA A 5 3.05 -17.62 -18.98
CA ALA A 5 2.35 -16.34 -19.07
C ALA A 5 2.14 -15.68 -17.69
N LEU A 6 2.05 -16.49 -16.63
CA LEU A 6 1.92 -16.07 -15.22
C LEU A 6 3.19 -15.47 -14.60
N THR A 7 4.32 -15.49 -15.31
CA THR A 7 5.56 -14.80 -14.91
C THR A 7 5.67 -13.41 -15.51
N ILE A 8 4.77 -13.04 -16.44
CA ILE A 8 4.71 -11.71 -17.04
C ILE A 8 3.82 -10.84 -16.14
N PRO A 9 4.39 -9.82 -15.45
CA PRO A 9 3.65 -9.00 -14.48
C PRO A 9 2.38 -8.36 -15.04
N GLU A 10 2.41 -7.89 -16.28
CA GLU A 10 1.31 -7.19 -16.93
C GLU A 10 0.13 -8.13 -17.19
N ILE A 11 0.40 -9.37 -17.60
CA ILE A 11 -0.63 -10.40 -17.82
C ILE A 11 -1.23 -10.81 -16.48
N LEU A 12 -0.38 -11.07 -15.48
CA LEU A 12 -0.84 -11.40 -14.14
C LEU A 12 -1.68 -10.27 -13.54
N GLY A 13 -1.26 -9.02 -13.72
CA GLY A 13 -2.00 -7.85 -13.28
C GLY A 13 -3.38 -7.77 -13.94
N THR A 14 -3.45 -7.97 -15.26
CA THR A 14 -4.71 -7.97 -16.00
C THR A 14 -5.66 -9.07 -15.52
N ILE A 15 -5.14 -10.26 -15.19
CA ILE A 15 -5.95 -11.35 -14.64
C ILE A 15 -6.51 -10.96 -13.27
N LEU A 16 -5.66 -10.39 -12.40
CA LEU A 16 -6.01 -10.02 -11.04
C LEU A 16 -7.04 -8.86 -10.97
N ASP A 17 -7.13 -8.01 -12.00
CA ASP A 17 -8.15 -6.95 -12.10
C ASP A 17 -9.59 -7.50 -12.10
N TYR A 18 -9.79 -8.71 -12.58
CA TYR A 18 -11.12 -9.34 -12.62
C TYR A 18 -11.44 -10.18 -11.38
N THR A 19 -10.63 -10.07 -10.32
CA THR A 19 -10.77 -10.89 -9.12
C THR A 19 -11.29 -10.10 -7.91
N THR A 20 -11.79 -10.82 -6.91
CA THR A 20 -12.33 -10.19 -5.69
C THR A 20 -11.24 -9.96 -4.63
N PRO A 21 -11.42 -9.05 -3.65
CA PRO A 21 -10.43 -8.81 -2.60
C PRO A 21 -10.00 -10.08 -1.82
N PRO A 22 -10.89 -11.02 -1.45
CA PRO A 22 -10.47 -12.30 -0.84
C PRO A 22 -9.57 -13.14 -1.76
N THR A 23 -9.82 -13.10 -3.07
CA THR A 23 -9.00 -13.77 -4.08
C THR A 23 -7.63 -13.11 -4.22
N LEU A 24 -7.56 -11.78 -4.24
CA LEU A 24 -6.31 -11.01 -4.24
C LEU A 24 -5.45 -11.33 -3.00
N ALA A 25 -6.06 -11.38 -1.80
CA ALA A 25 -5.37 -11.78 -0.58
C ALA A 25 -4.80 -13.21 -0.65
N SER A 26 -5.51 -14.12 -1.33
CA SER A 26 -5.02 -15.47 -1.56
C SER A 26 -3.88 -15.50 -2.58
N ALA A 27 -4.01 -14.74 -3.69
CA ALA A 27 -3.00 -14.59 -4.72
C ALA A 27 -1.69 -14.01 -4.16
N ALA A 28 -1.78 -13.10 -3.19
CA ALA A 28 -0.62 -12.49 -2.55
C ALA A 28 0.28 -13.48 -1.79
N ARG A 29 -0.24 -14.67 -1.45
CA ARG A 29 0.50 -15.72 -0.72
C ARG A 29 1.16 -16.76 -1.64
N VAL A 30 0.93 -16.70 -2.96
CA VAL A 30 1.40 -17.72 -3.91
C VAL A 30 2.91 -17.65 -4.14
N SER A 31 3.44 -16.45 -4.38
CA SER A 31 4.87 -16.21 -4.61
C SER A 31 5.23 -14.76 -4.36
N LYS A 32 6.52 -14.46 -4.25
CA LYS A 32 7.00 -13.07 -4.09
C LYS A 32 6.58 -12.16 -5.26
N ALA A 33 6.58 -12.69 -6.50
CA ALA A 33 6.16 -11.96 -7.69
C ALA A 33 4.65 -11.65 -7.66
N TRP A 34 3.84 -12.63 -7.27
CA TRP A 34 2.39 -12.47 -7.14
C TRP A 34 2.02 -11.53 -5.99
N SER A 35 2.77 -11.60 -4.89
CA SER A 35 2.57 -10.77 -3.71
C SER A 35 2.63 -9.28 -4.03
N ALA A 36 3.65 -8.83 -4.77
CA ALA A 36 3.79 -7.43 -5.14
C ALA A 36 2.58 -6.90 -5.91
N ILE A 37 2.13 -7.64 -6.93
CA ILE A 37 1.03 -7.21 -7.81
C ILE A 37 -0.33 -7.33 -7.11
N ALA A 38 -0.56 -8.44 -6.40
CA ALA A 38 -1.83 -8.69 -5.74
C ALA A 38 -2.07 -7.74 -4.56
N LEU A 39 -1.02 -7.36 -3.81
CA LEU A 39 -1.13 -6.37 -2.74
C LEU A 39 -1.35 -4.97 -3.31
N ASP A 40 -0.64 -4.58 -4.37
CA ASP A 40 -0.84 -3.29 -5.03
C ASP A 40 -2.31 -3.10 -5.43
N LYS A 41 -2.91 -4.11 -6.08
CA LYS A 41 -4.34 -4.09 -6.45
C LYS A 41 -5.30 -4.21 -5.27
N LEU A 42 -4.94 -4.97 -4.24
CA LEU A 42 -5.77 -5.10 -3.04
C LEU A 42 -5.91 -3.76 -2.31
N TRP A 43 -4.85 -2.94 -2.31
CA TRP A 43 -4.79 -1.68 -1.58
C TRP A 43 -5.08 -0.44 -2.44
N SER A 44 -5.05 -0.54 -3.78
CA SER A 44 -5.30 0.60 -4.67
C SER A 44 -6.67 1.26 -4.49
N ASP A 45 -7.71 0.48 -4.17
CA ASP A 45 -9.05 1.02 -3.89
C ASP A 45 -9.18 1.60 -2.47
N TYR A 46 -8.25 1.29 -1.57
CA TYR A 46 -8.30 1.73 -0.16
C TYR A 46 -7.64 3.09 0.07
N ASP A 47 -6.94 3.67 -0.90
CA ASP A 47 -6.34 4.99 -0.79
C ASP A 47 -7.35 6.06 -0.33
N VAL A 48 -8.60 5.97 -0.78
CA VAL A 48 -9.69 6.89 -0.38
C VAL A 48 -10.12 6.70 1.07
N LYS A 49 -9.94 5.51 1.66
CA LYS A 49 -10.29 5.25 3.07
C LYS A 49 -9.12 5.53 4.01
N VAL A 50 -7.90 5.25 3.57
CA VAL A 50 -6.68 5.58 4.33
C VAL A 50 -6.47 7.09 4.41
N ILE A 51 -6.94 7.87 3.42
CA ILE A 51 -6.87 9.34 3.49
C ILE A 51 -7.58 9.89 4.75
N HIS A 52 -8.66 9.27 5.20
CA HIS A 52 -9.34 9.65 6.44
C HIS A 52 -8.52 9.32 7.68
N LEU A 53 -7.70 8.26 7.66
CA LEU A 53 -6.73 8.00 8.72
C LEU A 53 -5.60 9.04 8.71
N LEU A 54 -5.19 9.51 7.53
CA LEU A 54 -4.21 10.59 7.40
C LEU A 54 -4.75 11.95 7.89
N GLN A 55 -6.08 12.16 7.89
CA GLN A 55 -6.70 13.35 8.49
C GLN A 55 -6.57 13.38 10.03
N ILE A 56 -6.37 12.24 10.68
CA ILE A 56 -6.13 12.16 12.13
C ILE A 56 -4.69 12.60 12.45
N LEU A 57 -3.77 12.46 11.49
CA LEU A 57 -2.39 12.88 11.69
C LEU A 57 -2.33 14.41 11.67
N PRO A 58 -1.72 15.03 12.69
CA PRO A 58 -1.54 16.48 12.69
C PRO A 58 -0.47 16.81 11.65
N LEU A 59 -0.87 17.13 10.42
CA LEU A 59 0.02 17.46 9.31
C LEU A 59 0.02 18.97 9.04
N TYR A 60 1.16 19.52 8.62
CA TYR A 60 1.28 20.89 8.14
C TYR A 60 2.06 20.95 6.82
N LEU A 61 1.70 21.93 5.98
CA LEU A 61 2.34 22.17 4.69
C LEU A 61 3.64 22.95 4.87
N THR A 62 4.71 22.45 4.27
CA THR A 62 6.02 23.11 4.25
C THR A 62 6.50 23.32 2.82
N GLY A 63 6.98 24.53 2.53
CA GLY A 63 7.66 24.86 1.28
C GLY A 63 6.76 25.46 0.19
N PHE A 64 7.22 26.58 -0.36
CA PHE A 64 6.90 27.07 -1.70
C PHE A 64 8.17 26.93 -2.55
N PRO A 65 8.11 26.55 -3.85
CA PRO A 65 6.93 26.24 -4.66
C PRO A 65 6.51 24.75 -4.62
N TYR A 66 7.28 23.89 -3.94
CA TYR A 66 6.97 22.47 -3.80
C TYR A 66 6.43 22.18 -2.40
N SER A 67 5.13 21.90 -2.34
CA SER A 67 4.43 21.56 -1.11
C SER A 67 4.85 20.18 -0.59
N ASN A 68 5.55 20.15 0.53
CA ASN A 68 5.85 18.93 1.27
C ASN A 68 5.03 18.88 2.55
N TRP A 69 4.28 17.80 2.75
CA TRP A 69 3.55 17.55 4.00
C TRP A 69 4.50 17.05 5.07
N ARG A 70 4.45 17.64 6.28
CA ARG A 70 5.22 17.20 7.44
C ARG A 70 4.30 16.99 8.64
N LEU A 71 4.66 16.07 9.53
CA LEU A 71 4.00 15.89 10.82
C LEU A 71 4.29 17.09 11.73
N LEU A 72 3.24 17.70 12.29
CA LEU A 72 3.27 18.84 13.22
C LEU A 72 4.27 18.63 14.35
N ARG A 73 4.36 17.37 14.82
CA ARG A 73 5.42 16.93 15.72
C ARG A 73 5.79 15.50 15.41
N THR A 74 7.05 15.15 15.63
CA THR A 74 7.49 13.76 15.75
C THR A 74 7.06 13.21 17.12
N PRO A 75 6.63 11.94 17.21
CA PRO A 75 6.33 11.32 18.49
C PRO A 75 7.56 11.33 19.40
N THR A 76 7.35 11.53 20.71
CA THR A 76 8.44 11.46 21.69
C THR A 76 8.89 10.01 21.91
N ASN A 77 10.09 9.81 22.47
CA ASN A 77 10.59 8.45 22.78
C ASN A 77 9.64 7.69 23.73
N GLU A 78 8.99 8.39 24.66
CA GLU A 78 7.99 7.81 25.56
C GLU A 78 6.72 7.34 24.82
N GLU A 79 6.26 8.12 23.83
CA GLU A 79 5.12 7.75 22.97
C GLU A 79 5.49 6.55 22.08
N TRP A 80 6.72 6.50 21.56
CA TRP A 80 7.22 5.35 20.81
C TRP A 80 7.28 4.07 21.64
N ASN A 81 7.70 4.16 22.90
CA ASN A 81 7.80 3.01 23.79
C ASN A 81 6.46 2.30 24.03
N ARG A 82 5.31 2.97 23.83
CA ARG A 82 3.98 2.34 23.91
C ARG A 82 3.68 1.35 22.79
N PHE A 83 4.37 1.46 21.64
CA PHE A 83 4.19 0.54 20.52
C PHE A 83 5.07 -0.72 20.63
N TYR A 84 6.00 -0.72 21.58
CA TYR A 84 6.94 -1.83 21.82
C TYR A 84 6.60 -2.66 23.07
N SER A 85 5.55 -2.29 23.82
CA SER A 85 5.00 -3.09 24.94
C SER A 85 3.81 -3.92 24.48
#